data_AF-A0A1V4ZH00-F1
#
_entry.id   AF-A0A1V4ZH00-F1
#
_cell.length_a   1.000
_cell.length_b   1.000
_cell.length_c   1.000
_cell.angle_alpha   90.00
_cell.angle_beta   90.00
_cell.angle_gamma   90.00
#
_symmetry.space_group_name_H-M   'P 1'
#
loop_
_entity.id
_entity.type
_entity.pdbx_description
1 polymer ?
#
loop_
_entity_poly.entity_id
_entity_poly.type
_entity_poly.pdbx_seq_one_letter_code
_entity_poly.pdbx_strand_id
1 'polypeptide(L)'
;MRSIAEEELDRYSYEGPAWEAFRNSMLGMDGRKGLLRAFLEKEVENNSSLCPRYFELSFGLPLDDDADPSSSKEPVEVDLGGEKLQLRCRIDRVDATPDGRFVVLDYKTGASTPSVSSIEKGVALQLPLYIQAVEGAMPEMKGIGGAYYGVRSESEVDHKCIFGDSEHADELKPYFGERRRYKDAFAEMIKQSNGHIASYLRGMREGRFNPNRGPAKCPRGCEYAAICRVDPSRMEGESDDE
;
A
#
# COMPACT_ATOMS: atom_id res chain seq x y z
N MET A 1 -12.79 21.71 9.54
CA MET A 1 -12.07 20.94 8.50
C MET A 1 -10.97 21.76 7.86
N ARG A 2 -11.27 22.86 7.15
CA ARG A 2 -10.22 23.79 6.69
C ARG A 2 -9.32 24.28 7.83
N SER A 3 -9.91 24.62 8.97
CA SER A 3 -9.19 25.01 10.19
C SER A 3 -8.20 23.95 10.69
N ILE A 4 -8.58 22.67 10.64
CA ILE A 4 -7.70 21.55 11.07
C ILE A 4 -6.53 21.43 10.10
N ALA A 5 -6.80 21.57 8.80
CA ALA A 5 -5.75 21.53 7.80
C ALA A 5 -4.78 22.71 7.92
N GLU A 6 -5.29 23.90 8.22
CA GLU A 6 -4.47 25.08 8.51
C GLU A 6 -3.61 24.85 9.76
N GLU A 7 -4.20 24.32 10.84
CA GLU A 7 -3.47 23.94 12.07
C GLU A 7 -2.34 22.94 11.78
N GLU A 8 -2.60 21.86 11.05
CA GLU A 8 -1.57 20.87 10.68
C GLU A 8 -0.48 21.47 9.78
N LEU A 9 -0.85 22.33 8.83
CA LEU A 9 0.13 23.01 7.99
C LEU A 9 0.97 24.01 8.79
N ASP A 10 0.40 24.64 9.82
CA ASP A 10 1.08 25.62 10.69
C ASP A 10 2.08 24.97 11.67
N ARG A 11 2.03 23.65 11.85
CA ARG A 11 3.08 22.90 12.58
C ARG A 11 4.44 22.95 11.88
N TYR A 12 4.47 23.23 10.58
CA TYR A 12 5.69 23.30 9.79
C TYR A 12 6.16 24.75 9.62
N SER A 13 7.42 25.00 9.96
CA SER A 13 8.06 26.32 9.82
C SER A 13 8.62 26.57 8.40
N TYR A 14 8.05 25.96 7.38
CA TYR A 14 8.48 26.16 5.99
C TYR A 14 7.92 27.48 5.44
N GLU A 15 8.70 28.16 4.60
CA GLU A 15 8.34 29.44 4.00
C GLU A 15 8.70 29.49 2.51
N GLY A 16 8.09 30.44 1.80
CA GLY A 16 8.41 30.76 0.41
C GLY A 16 7.49 30.12 -0.64
N PRO A 17 7.72 30.41 -1.93
CA PRO A 17 6.74 30.14 -2.99
C PRO A 17 6.39 28.66 -3.17
N ALA A 18 7.34 27.75 -2.94
CA ALA A 18 7.08 26.31 -3.03
C ALA A 18 6.14 25.82 -1.93
N TRP A 19 6.32 26.35 -0.71
CA TRP A 19 5.47 26.03 0.42
C TRP A 19 4.07 26.63 0.27
N GLU A 20 3.97 27.89 -0.16
CA GLU A 20 2.69 28.52 -0.47
C GLU A 20 1.94 27.75 -1.56
N ALA A 21 2.63 27.33 -2.62
CA ALA A 21 2.04 26.50 -3.68
C ALA A 21 1.54 25.15 -3.14
N PHE A 22 2.30 24.51 -2.25
CA PHE A 22 1.87 23.28 -1.58
C PHE A 22 0.62 23.51 -0.71
N ARG A 23 0.61 24.54 0.16
CA ARG A 23 -0.54 24.91 0.98
C ARG A 23 -1.78 25.16 0.12
N ASN A 24 -1.64 25.93 -0.96
CA ASN A 24 -2.72 26.20 -1.90
C ASN A 24 -3.22 24.93 -2.62
N SER A 25 -2.32 23.99 -2.92
CA SER A 25 -2.72 22.69 -3.49
C SER A 25 -3.54 21.84 -2.52
N MET A 26 -3.25 21.94 -1.22
CA MET A 26 -3.95 21.21 -0.15
C MET A 26 -5.31 21.85 0.17
N LEU A 27 -5.32 23.17 0.42
CA LEU A 27 -6.49 23.92 0.91
C LEU A 27 -7.42 24.40 -0.21
N GLY A 28 -6.92 24.47 -1.45
CA GLY A 28 -7.63 25.06 -2.57
C GLY A 28 -7.48 26.58 -2.65
N MET A 29 -7.91 27.12 -3.78
CA MET A 29 -7.94 28.55 -4.11
C MET A 29 -9.23 28.85 -4.89
N ASP A 30 -9.47 30.10 -5.25
CA ASP A 30 -10.63 30.47 -6.09
C ASP A 30 -10.70 29.60 -7.36
N GLY A 31 -11.80 28.83 -7.48
CA GLY A 31 -12.04 27.92 -8.59
C GLY A 31 -11.42 26.51 -8.49
N ARG A 32 -10.72 26.17 -7.40
CA ARG A 32 -10.21 24.81 -7.13
C ARG A 32 -10.54 24.38 -5.70
N LYS A 33 -11.07 23.18 -5.51
CA LYS A 33 -11.43 22.70 -4.17
C LYS A 33 -10.21 22.37 -3.31
N GLY A 34 -9.08 22.04 -3.93
CA GLY A 34 -7.88 21.58 -3.21
C GLY A 34 -7.96 20.10 -2.86
N LEU A 35 -6.81 19.50 -2.61
CA LEU A 35 -6.67 18.06 -2.41
C LEU A 35 -7.47 17.56 -1.20
N LEU A 36 -7.44 18.28 -0.07
CA LEU A 36 -8.13 17.82 1.13
C LEU A 36 -9.64 17.75 0.92
N ARG A 37 -10.23 18.77 0.31
CA ARG A 37 -11.67 18.76 0.03
C ARG A 37 -12.03 17.68 -0.97
N ALA A 38 -11.20 17.47 -1.99
CA ALA A 38 -11.38 16.38 -2.96
C ALA A 38 -11.38 15.00 -2.29
N PHE A 39 -10.41 14.79 -1.39
CA PHE A 39 -10.30 13.60 -0.56
C PHE A 39 -11.55 13.38 0.30
N LEU A 40 -11.98 14.40 1.04
CA LEU A 40 -13.16 14.30 1.90
C LEU A 40 -14.46 14.06 1.12
N GLU A 41 -14.63 14.72 -0.03
CA GLU A 41 -15.77 14.46 -0.92
C GLU A 41 -15.79 13.00 -1.40
N LYS A 42 -14.62 12.43 -1.71
CA LYS A 42 -14.51 11.01 -2.05
C LYS A 42 -14.81 10.09 -0.87
N GLU A 43 -14.35 10.43 0.33
CA GLU A 43 -14.59 9.66 1.55
C GLU A 43 -16.08 9.58 1.90
N VAL A 44 -16.84 10.65 1.71
CA VAL A 44 -18.30 10.65 2.00
C VAL A 44 -19.13 9.92 0.94
N GLU A 45 -18.55 9.60 -0.23
CA GLU A 45 -19.20 8.72 -1.22
C GLU A 45 -19.20 7.25 -0.77
N ASN A 46 -18.39 6.87 0.22
CA ASN A 46 -18.38 5.53 0.80
C ASN A 46 -19.74 5.22 1.45
N ASN A 47 -20.47 4.25 0.88
CA ASN A 47 -21.72 3.74 1.43
C ASN A 47 -21.59 2.28 1.93
N SER A 48 -20.36 1.81 2.17
CA SER A 48 -20.06 0.48 2.71
C SER A 48 -20.18 0.43 4.23
N SER A 49 -20.27 -0.78 4.76
CA SER A 49 -20.09 -1.08 6.20
C SER A 49 -18.62 -1.06 6.63
N LEU A 50 -17.69 -0.99 5.68
CA LEU A 50 -16.27 -0.76 5.94
C LEU A 50 -16.08 0.71 6.34
N CYS A 51 -15.72 0.94 7.61
CA CYS A 51 -15.45 2.27 8.15
C CYS A 51 -14.00 2.37 8.63
N PRO A 52 -13.38 3.57 8.58
CA PRO A 52 -12.04 3.77 9.12
C PRO A 52 -11.97 3.31 10.58
N ARG A 53 -11.03 2.42 10.87
CA ARG A 53 -10.85 1.85 12.21
C ARG A 53 -9.46 2.09 12.78
N TYR A 54 -8.43 1.86 11.97
CA TYR A 54 -7.04 2.07 12.39
C TYR A 54 -6.33 2.98 11.40
N PHE A 55 -5.48 3.86 11.92
CA PHE A 55 -4.64 4.76 11.12
C PHE A 55 -3.21 4.66 11.62
N GLU A 56 -2.24 4.56 10.70
CA GLU A 56 -0.83 4.45 11.05
C GLU A 56 -0.54 3.29 12.05
N LEU A 57 -1.22 2.16 11.84
CA LEU A 57 -1.13 0.98 12.69
C LEU A 57 0.25 0.34 12.55
N SER A 58 1.04 0.36 13.63
CA SER A 58 2.45 0.01 13.58
C SER A 58 2.80 -1.25 14.37
N PHE A 59 3.66 -2.09 13.80
CA PHE A 59 4.21 -3.28 14.44
C PHE A 59 5.73 -3.29 14.32
N GLY A 60 6.42 -3.50 15.43
CA GLY A 60 7.88 -3.71 15.46
C GLY A 60 8.73 -2.46 15.25
N LEU A 61 8.13 -1.27 15.26
CA LEU A 61 8.79 0.03 15.10
C LEU A 61 8.67 0.87 16.39
N PRO A 62 9.53 1.89 16.58
CA PRO A 62 9.32 2.90 17.61
C PRO A 62 7.94 3.57 17.43
N LEU A 63 7.17 3.66 18.51
CA LEU A 63 5.87 4.32 18.50
C LEU A 63 6.05 5.81 18.72
N ASP A 64 5.53 6.62 17.80
CA ASP A 64 5.44 8.08 17.87
C ASP A 64 4.00 8.52 18.20
N ASP A 65 3.78 9.83 18.29
CA ASP A 65 2.47 10.40 18.63
C ASP A 65 1.41 10.15 17.55
N ASP A 66 1.84 9.80 16.33
CA ASP A 66 0.97 9.52 15.19
C ASP A 66 0.63 8.02 15.08
N ALA A 67 1.16 7.15 15.93
CA ALA A 67 0.89 5.72 15.89
C ALA A 67 -0.49 5.35 16.46
N ASP A 68 -1.19 4.40 15.81
CA ASP A 68 -2.48 3.92 16.32
C ASP A 68 -2.34 3.39 17.77
N PRO A 69 -3.31 3.61 18.68
CA PRO A 69 -3.29 3.02 20.02
C PRO A 69 -3.19 1.49 20.04
N SER A 70 -3.58 0.81 18.97
CA SER A 70 -3.51 -0.64 18.78
C SER A 70 -2.14 -1.11 18.27
N SER A 71 -1.18 -0.19 18.10
CA SER A 71 0.18 -0.48 17.64
C SER A 71 1.00 -1.21 18.71
N SER A 72 2.02 -1.95 18.26
CA SER A 72 2.94 -2.69 19.12
C SER A 72 4.40 -2.45 18.76
N LYS A 73 5.26 -2.41 19.78
CA LYS A 73 6.73 -2.38 19.60
C LYS A 73 7.30 -3.73 19.16
N GLU A 74 6.52 -4.80 19.28
CA GLU A 74 6.90 -6.13 18.84
C GLU A 74 6.55 -6.33 17.35
N PRO A 75 7.41 -6.99 16.56
CA PRO A 75 7.09 -7.37 15.20
C PRO A 75 5.90 -8.34 15.17
N VAL A 76 5.18 -8.34 14.05
CA VAL A 76 4.11 -9.32 13.81
C VAL A 76 4.64 -10.52 13.06
N GLU A 77 4.20 -11.70 13.45
CA GLU A 77 4.55 -12.93 12.77
C GLU A 77 3.62 -13.20 11.59
N VAL A 78 4.21 -13.42 10.40
CA VAL A 78 3.49 -13.81 9.19
C VAL A 78 3.90 -15.24 8.81
N ASP A 79 2.93 -16.14 8.73
CA ASP A 79 3.15 -17.52 8.27
C ASP A 79 3.20 -17.56 6.73
N LEU A 80 4.34 -18.01 6.19
CA LEU A 80 4.57 -18.18 4.75
C LEU A 80 4.32 -19.61 4.27
N GLY A 81 3.78 -20.50 5.10
CA GLY A 81 3.46 -21.90 4.76
C GLY A 81 4.64 -22.87 4.84
N GLY A 82 5.70 -22.49 5.55
CA GLY A 82 6.92 -23.31 5.70
C GLY A 82 8.03 -22.61 6.46
N GLU A 83 7.97 -21.29 6.55
CA GLU A 83 8.75 -20.47 7.47
C GLU A 83 7.92 -19.29 7.98
N LYS A 84 8.37 -18.68 9.08
CA LYS A 84 7.73 -17.52 9.69
C LYS A 84 8.57 -16.27 9.42
N LEU A 85 7.91 -15.22 8.96
CA LEU A 85 8.50 -13.89 8.78
C LEU A 85 8.15 -13.01 9.98
N GLN A 86 9.17 -12.45 10.63
CA GLN A 86 8.99 -11.40 11.64
C GLN A 86 8.92 -10.04 10.92
N LEU A 87 7.70 -9.56 10.69
CA LEU A 87 7.44 -8.35 9.92
C LEU A 87 7.40 -7.13 10.84
N ARG A 88 8.13 -6.09 10.44
CA ARG A 88 7.99 -4.74 10.98
C ARG A 88 7.32 -3.88 9.91
N CYS A 89 6.25 -3.19 10.27
CA CYS A 89 5.49 -2.39 9.31
C CYS A 89 4.74 -1.24 9.99
N ARG A 90 4.24 -0.33 9.15
CA ARG A 90 3.28 0.73 9.50
C ARG A 90 2.24 0.75 8.40
N ILE A 91 0.99 0.51 8.77
CA ILE A 91 -0.14 0.37 7.85
C ILE A 91 -0.91 1.68 7.90
N ASP A 92 -0.92 2.42 6.79
CA ASP A 92 -1.49 3.77 6.75
C ASP A 92 -2.95 3.80 7.21
N ARG A 93 -3.78 2.86 6.73
CA ARG A 93 -5.20 2.81 7.10
C ARG A 93 -5.80 1.42 6.96
N VAL A 94 -6.67 1.08 7.92
CA VAL A 94 -7.50 -0.13 7.93
C VAL A 94 -8.95 0.28 8.11
N ASP A 95 -9.79 -0.09 7.14
CA ASP A 95 -11.24 0.09 7.23
C ASP A 95 -11.89 -1.26 7.50
N ALA A 96 -12.76 -1.32 8.50
CA ALA A 96 -13.30 -2.58 8.98
C ALA A 96 -14.80 -2.50 9.28
N THR A 97 -15.48 -3.60 9.01
CA THR A 97 -16.87 -3.84 9.39
C THR A 97 -16.98 -4.14 10.89
N PRO A 98 -18.16 -4.00 11.50
CA PRO A 98 -18.36 -4.34 12.92
C PRO A 98 -18.01 -5.80 13.27
N ASP A 99 -18.14 -6.73 12.33
CA ASP A 99 -17.84 -8.16 12.50
C ASP A 99 -16.39 -8.55 12.17
N GLY A 100 -15.50 -7.58 11.97
CA GLY A 100 -14.04 -7.82 11.88
C GLY A 100 -13.50 -8.06 10.47
N ARG A 101 -14.32 -7.97 9.43
CA ARG A 101 -13.83 -8.01 8.05
C ARG A 101 -13.22 -6.66 7.68
N PHE A 102 -12.08 -6.65 7.00
CA PHE A 102 -11.37 -5.40 6.75
C PHE A 102 -10.70 -5.32 5.39
N VAL A 103 -10.40 -4.09 5.00
CA VAL A 103 -9.53 -3.76 3.88
C VAL A 103 -8.38 -2.89 4.36
N VAL A 104 -7.22 -3.05 3.71
CA VAL A 104 -6.07 -2.16 3.93
C VAL A 104 -5.98 -1.11 2.83
N LEU A 105 -5.66 0.11 3.22
CA LEU A 105 -5.39 1.21 2.31
C LEU A 105 -3.98 1.74 2.55
N ASP A 106 -3.28 2.06 1.46
CA ASP A 106 -1.99 2.74 1.50
C ASP A 106 -2.05 4.00 0.62
N TYR A 107 -1.67 5.14 1.18
CA TYR A 107 -1.74 6.42 0.50
C TYR A 107 -0.56 6.60 -0.46
N LYS A 108 -0.85 6.89 -1.74
CA LYS A 108 0.18 7.15 -2.76
C LYS A 108 0.04 8.56 -3.35
N THR A 109 1.09 9.35 -3.18
CA THR A 109 1.27 10.67 -3.81
C THR A 109 2.01 10.60 -5.15
N GLY A 110 2.62 9.45 -5.46
CA GLY A 110 3.35 9.21 -6.71
C GLY A 110 2.46 9.02 -7.94
N ALA A 111 3.01 9.28 -9.12
CA ALA A 111 2.31 9.14 -10.40
C ALA A 111 2.04 7.68 -10.79
N SER A 112 2.91 6.76 -10.38
CA SER A 112 2.81 5.33 -10.68
C SER A 112 2.31 4.58 -9.46
N THR A 113 1.22 3.85 -9.63
CA THR A 113 0.71 2.90 -8.63
C THR A 113 0.98 1.48 -9.12
N PRO A 114 1.39 0.54 -8.25
CA PRO A 114 1.50 -0.86 -8.65
C PRO A 114 0.19 -1.40 -9.23
N SER A 115 0.29 -2.40 -10.11
CA SER A 115 -0.88 -3.07 -10.69
C SER A 115 -1.17 -4.37 -9.96
N VAL A 116 -2.36 -4.94 -10.15
CA VAL A 116 -2.67 -6.27 -9.59
C VAL A 116 -1.70 -7.32 -10.16
N SER A 117 -1.28 -7.18 -11.43
CA SER A 117 -0.26 -8.05 -12.01
C SER A 117 1.11 -7.91 -11.32
N SER A 118 1.42 -6.74 -10.76
CA SER A 118 2.63 -6.54 -9.98
C SER A 118 2.58 -7.31 -8.66
N ILE A 119 1.39 -7.46 -8.05
CA ILE A 119 1.18 -8.28 -6.87
C ILE A 119 1.37 -9.76 -7.24
N GLU A 120 0.69 -10.23 -8.30
CA GLU A 120 0.80 -11.62 -8.79
C GLU A 120 2.24 -12.05 -9.11
N LYS A 121 3.04 -11.11 -9.64
CA LYS A 121 4.46 -11.34 -9.98
C LYS A 121 5.41 -11.20 -8.80
N GLY A 122 4.92 -10.94 -7.58
CA GLY A 122 5.74 -10.73 -6.39
C GLY A 122 6.50 -9.41 -6.35
N VAL A 123 6.21 -8.47 -7.26
CA VAL A 123 6.88 -7.17 -7.33
C VAL A 123 6.29 -6.17 -6.33
N ALA A 124 4.99 -6.29 -6.05
CA ALA A 124 4.28 -5.41 -5.12
C ALA A 124 3.69 -6.22 -3.96
N LEU A 125 4.45 -6.31 -2.85
CA LEU A 125 4.12 -7.17 -1.70
C LEU A 125 3.48 -6.41 -0.53
N GLN A 126 3.35 -5.09 -0.62
CA GLN A 126 2.91 -4.24 0.50
C GLN A 126 1.50 -4.59 0.99
N LEU A 127 0.49 -4.56 0.12
CA LEU A 127 -0.90 -4.86 0.51
C LEU A 127 -1.07 -6.31 1.03
N PRO A 128 -0.53 -7.37 0.37
CA PRO A 128 -0.57 -8.72 0.93
C PRO A 128 0.05 -8.83 2.33
N LEU A 129 1.25 -8.26 2.54
CA LEU A 129 1.92 -8.27 3.84
C LEU A 129 1.13 -7.51 4.91
N TYR A 130 0.49 -6.38 4.55
CA TYR A 130 -0.32 -5.60 5.48
C TYR A 130 -1.58 -6.34 5.91
N ILE A 131 -2.24 -7.04 4.98
CA ILE A 131 -3.39 -7.89 5.31
C ILE A 131 -2.96 -8.96 6.33
N GLN A 132 -1.89 -9.70 6.04
CA GLN A 132 -1.39 -10.75 6.93
C GLN A 132 -0.87 -10.20 8.26
N ALA A 133 -0.34 -8.98 8.28
CA ALA A 133 0.06 -8.30 9.51
C ALA A 133 -1.13 -8.05 10.43
N VAL A 134 -2.25 -7.53 9.90
CA VAL A 134 -3.46 -7.32 10.71
C VAL A 134 -4.01 -8.65 11.20
N GLU A 135 -4.13 -9.67 10.33
CA GLU A 135 -4.62 -11.00 10.75
C GLU A 135 -3.73 -11.68 11.79
N GLY A 136 -2.40 -11.50 11.69
CA GLY A 136 -1.44 -12.03 12.65
C GLY A 136 -1.48 -11.33 14.01
N ALA A 137 -1.76 -10.02 14.03
CA ALA A 137 -1.85 -9.23 15.26
C ALA A 137 -3.25 -9.27 15.91
N MET A 138 -4.29 -9.46 15.11
CA MET A 138 -5.70 -9.41 15.51
C MET A 138 -6.44 -10.62 14.92
N PRO A 139 -6.34 -11.82 15.54
CA PRO A 139 -6.84 -13.08 14.96
C PRO A 139 -8.35 -13.15 14.73
N GLU A 140 -9.12 -12.25 15.34
CA GLU A 140 -10.55 -12.08 15.12
C GLU A 140 -10.89 -11.32 13.83
N MET A 141 -9.90 -10.68 13.21
CA MET A 141 -10.08 -9.91 11.99
C MET A 141 -9.75 -10.75 10.74
N LYS A 142 -10.50 -10.52 9.66
CA LYS A 142 -10.30 -11.21 8.38
C LYS A 142 -10.13 -10.22 7.24
N GLY A 143 -9.01 -10.31 6.53
CA GLY A 143 -8.74 -9.47 5.37
C GLY A 143 -9.60 -9.87 4.19
N ILE A 144 -10.32 -8.91 3.61
CA ILE A 144 -11.18 -9.13 2.44
C ILE A 144 -10.71 -8.34 1.21
N GLY A 145 -9.67 -7.53 1.34
CA GLY A 145 -9.11 -6.78 0.23
C GLY A 145 -8.12 -5.69 0.63
N GLY A 146 -7.67 -4.96 -0.38
CA GLY A 146 -6.90 -3.74 -0.20
C GLY A 146 -6.80 -2.92 -1.48
N ALA A 147 -6.37 -1.67 -1.33
CA ALA A 147 -6.16 -0.75 -2.44
C ALA A 147 -5.05 0.26 -2.12
N TYR A 148 -4.47 0.83 -3.17
CA TYR A 148 -3.70 2.06 -3.01
C TYR A 148 -4.63 3.25 -3.19
N TYR A 149 -4.62 4.18 -2.24
CA TYR A 149 -5.40 5.40 -2.32
C TYR A 149 -4.57 6.50 -2.93
N GLY A 150 -4.86 6.84 -4.20
CA GLY A 150 -4.22 7.97 -4.86
C GLY A 150 -4.61 9.28 -4.19
N VAL A 151 -3.64 10.08 -3.76
CA VAL A 151 -3.84 11.40 -3.14
C VAL A 151 -2.83 12.41 -3.69
N ARG A 152 -2.62 12.39 -5.00
CA ARG A 152 -1.62 13.22 -5.68
C ARG A 152 -2.14 14.61 -6.07
N SER A 153 -3.37 14.65 -6.57
CA SER A 153 -4.00 15.86 -7.07
C SER A 153 -5.52 15.72 -6.96
N GLU A 154 -6.24 16.84 -7.04
CA GLU A 154 -7.69 16.90 -6.95
C GLU A 154 -8.42 15.89 -7.86
N SER A 155 -7.91 15.66 -9.08
CA SER A 155 -8.48 14.73 -10.06
C SER A 155 -7.93 13.31 -9.97
N GLU A 156 -6.97 13.06 -9.09
CA GLU A 156 -6.33 11.76 -8.88
C GLU A 156 -6.63 11.16 -7.51
N VAL A 157 -7.65 11.70 -6.82
CA VAL A 157 -8.23 11.14 -5.60
C VAL A 157 -9.12 9.95 -5.95
N ASP A 158 -8.55 8.75 -5.95
CA ASP A 158 -9.31 7.52 -6.19
C ASP A 158 -8.58 6.26 -5.69
N HIS A 159 -9.33 5.19 -5.51
CA HIS A 159 -8.81 3.86 -5.21
C HIS A 159 -8.23 3.20 -6.47
N LYS A 160 -6.94 2.85 -6.40
CA LYS A 160 -6.16 2.23 -7.47
C LYS A 160 -5.72 0.84 -7.04
N CYS A 161 -5.49 -0.06 -8.02
CA CYS A 161 -5.05 -1.44 -7.79
C CYS A 161 -5.90 -2.19 -6.75
N ILE A 162 -7.22 -2.04 -6.84
CA ILE A 162 -8.12 -2.74 -5.94
C ILE A 162 -8.00 -4.23 -6.19
N PHE A 163 -7.79 -4.96 -5.11
CA PHE A 163 -7.74 -6.40 -5.07
C PHE A 163 -8.55 -6.85 -3.86
N GLY A 164 -9.54 -7.72 -4.06
CA GLY A 164 -10.42 -8.15 -3.00
C GLY A 164 -11.11 -9.46 -3.30
N ASP A 165 -11.61 -10.07 -2.24
CA ASP A 165 -12.29 -11.36 -2.20
C ASP A 165 -13.70 -11.24 -2.81
N SER A 166 -13.98 -12.04 -3.84
CA SER A 166 -15.27 -12.00 -4.52
C SER A 166 -16.43 -12.50 -3.64
N GLU A 167 -16.14 -13.30 -2.60
CA GLU A 167 -17.13 -13.72 -1.59
C GLU A 167 -17.66 -12.55 -0.76
N HIS A 168 -16.90 -11.45 -0.71
CA HIS A 168 -17.22 -10.23 0.04
C HIS A 168 -17.54 -9.04 -0.88
N ALA A 169 -18.06 -9.32 -2.08
CA ALA A 169 -18.38 -8.29 -3.06
C ALA A 169 -19.43 -7.29 -2.59
N ASP A 170 -20.30 -7.65 -1.65
CA ASP A 170 -21.36 -6.78 -1.14
C ASP A 170 -20.80 -5.69 -0.20
N GLU A 171 -19.71 -5.97 0.51
CA GLU A 171 -18.97 -4.98 1.30
C GLU A 171 -18.03 -4.15 0.42
N LEU A 172 -17.40 -4.78 -0.57
CA LEU A 172 -16.39 -4.13 -1.40
C LEU A 172 -16.99 -3.20 -2.45
N LYS A 173 -18.12 -3.56 -3.09
CA LYS A 173 -18.72 -2.73 -4.17
C LYS A 173 -19.11 -1.32 -3.74
N PRO A 174 -19.77 -1.09 -2.59
CA PRO A 174 -20.12 0.26 -2.17
C PRO A 174 -18.89 1.11 -1.83
N TYR A 175 -17.73 0.46 -1.62
CA TYR A 175 -16.47 1.11 -1.28
C TYR A 175 -15.57 1.37 -2.50
N PHE A 176 -15.50 0.40 -3.41
CA PHE A 176 -14.54 0.33 -4.51
C PHE A 176 -15.18 0.33 -5.91
N GLY A 177 -16.51 0.31 -6.01
CA GLY A 177 -17.25 0.31 -7.27
C GLY A 177 -17.34 -1.07 -7.95
N GLU A 178 -17.57 -1.07 -9.26
CA GLU A 178 -17.98 -2.27 -10.01
C GLU A 178 -16.90 -3.37 -10.20
N ARG A 179 -17.45 -4.60 -10.28
CA ARG A 179 -16.92 -5.97 -10.06
C ARG A 179 -15.73 -6.47 -10.87
N ARG A 180 -15.14 -5.74 -11.84
CA ARG A 180 -14.03 -6.30 -12.65
C ARG A 180 -12.70 -6.41 -11.89
N ARG A 181 -12.69 -6.02 -10.61
CA ARG A 181 -11.49 -5.87 -9.75
C ARG A 181 -11.40 -6.91 -8.63
N TYR A 182 -12.45 -7.71 -8.41
CA TYR A 182 -12.46 -8.76 -7.39
C TYR A 182 -12.07 -10.08 -8.02
N LYS A 183 -11.26 -10.87 -7.33
CA LYS A 183 -10.75 -12.13 -7.86
C LYS A 183 -11.23 -13.26 -6.98
N ASP A 184 -11.81 -14.27 -7.62
CA ASP A 184 -12.14 -15.56 -6.98
C ASP A 184 -10.90 -16.23 -6.36
N ALA A 185 -9.71 -15.78 -6.77
CA ALA A 185 -8.40 -16.23 -6.31
C ALA A 185 -7.76 -15.31 -5.25
N PHE A 186 -8.52 -14.59 -4.42
CA PHE A 186 -7.95 -13.70 -3.38
C PHE A 186 -6.98 -14.45 -2.45
N ALA A 187 -7.45 -15.52 -1.81
CA ALA A 187 -6.61 -16.35 -0.94
C ALA A 187 -5.41 -16.97 -1.68
N GLU A 188 -5.61 -17.37 -2.94
CA GLU A 188 -4.55 -17.91 -3.78
C GLU A 188 -3.49 -16.84 -4.13
N MET A 189 -3.87 -15.58 -4.34
CA MET A 189 -2.90 -14.50 -4.57
C MET A 189 -2.09 -14.17 -3.31
N ILE A 190 -2.70 -14.22 -2.12
CA ILE A 190 -1.96 -14.10 -0.85
C ILE A 190 -0.95 -15.27 -0.74
N LYS A 191 -1.40 -16.49 -1.02
CA LYS A 191 -0.52 -17.68 -1.03
C LYS A 191 0.62 -17.58 -2.05
N GLN A 192 0.35 -17.08 -3.26
CA GLN A 192 1.39 -16.82 -4.26
C GLN A 192 2.38 -15.76 -3.80
N SER A 193 1.88 -14.69 -3.15
CA SER A 193 2.73 -13.66 -2.54
C SER A 193 3.66 -14.28 -1.48
N ASN A 194 3.16 -15.18 -0.63
CA ASN A 194 3.97 -15.92 0.35
C ASN A 194 5.08 -16.75 -0.33
N GLY A 195 4.77 -17.40 -1.45
CA GLY A 195 5.76 -18.13 -2.24
C GLY A 195 6.88 -17.24 -2.76
N HIS A 196 6.54 -16.05 -3.28
CA HIS A 196 7.52 -15.05 -3.71
C HIS A 196 8.38 -14.54 -2.55
N ILE A 197 7.76 -14.20 -1.42
CA ILE A 197 8.46 -13.73 -0.21
C ILE A 197 9.45 -14.79 0.29
N ALA A 198 9.03 -16.05 0.42
CA ALA A 198 9.89 -17.14 0.87
C ALA A 198 11.07 -17.36 -0.11
N SER A 199 10.83 -17.24 -1.42
CA SER A 199 11.89 -17.29 -2.42
C SER A 199 12.90 -16.15 -2.27
N TYR A 200 12.43 -14.93 -2.01
CA TYR A 200 13.30 -13.77 -1.78
C TYR A 200 14.11 -13.92 -0.49
N LEU A 201 13.49 -14.36 0.61
CA LEU A 201 14.18 -14.61 1.88
C LEU A 201 15.27 -15.67 1.73
N ARG A 202 14.99 -16.76 1.01
CA ARG A 202 15.99 -17.79 0.69
C ARG A 202 17.15 -17.20 -0.11
N GLY A 203 16.86 -16.44 -1.16
CA GLY A 203 17.88 -15.77 -1.96
C GLY A 203 18.78 -14.86 -1.14
N MET A 204 18.21 -14.04 -0.24
CA MET A 204 18.97 -13.17 0.66
C MET A 204 19.87 -13.97 1.60
N ARG A 205 19.38 -15.05 2.21
CA ARG A 205 20.15 -15.91 3.13
C ARG A 205 21.28 -16.66 2.43
N GLU A 206 21.07 -17.04 1.18
CA GLU A 206 22.09 -17.69 0.33
C GLU A 206 23.08 -16.69 -0.28
N GLY A 207 22.94 -15.40 -0.01
CA GLY A 207 23.84 -14.36 -0.54
C GLY A 207 23.63 -14.05 -2.03
N ARG A 208 22.45 -14.35 -2.59
CA ARG A 208 22.11 -14.08 -3.99
C ARG A 208 21.71 -12.61 -4.18
N PHE A 209 22.70 -11.74 -4.37
CA PHE A 209 22.52 -10.30 -4.62
C PHE A 209 22.82 -9.88 -6.07
N ASN A 210 22.71 -10.83 -7.01
CA ASN A 210 22.92 -10.54 -8.43
C ASN A 210 21.95 -9.44 -8.91
N PRO A 211 22.35 -8.60 -9.88
CA PRO A 211 21.44 -7.63 -10.46
C PRO A 211 20.17 -8.30 -10.96
N ASN A 212 19.04 -7.65 -10.68
CA ASN A 212 17.72 -8.23 -10.87
C ASN A 212 17.50 -8.69 -12.33
N ARG A 213 17.26 -9.99 -12.51
CA ARG A 213 16.77 -10.62 -13.76
C ARG A 213 15.27 -10.95 -13.71
N GLY A 214 14.61 -10.64 -12.60
CA GLY A 214 13.20 -10.92 -12.36
C GLY A 214 12.25 -9.91 -13.01
N PRO A 215 10.94 -10.04 -12.76
CA PRO A 215 9.91 -9.24 -13.45
C PRO A 215 9.91 -7.75 -13.09
N ALA A 216 10.57 -7.36 -11.99
CA ALA A 216 10.74 -5.95 -11.63
C ALA A 216 11.70 -5.27 -12.61
N LYS A 217 11.40 -4.04 -13.03
CA LYS A 217 12.34 -3.24 -13.84
C LYS A 217 13.24 -2.42 -12.93
N CYS A 218 14.49 -2.21 -13.33
CA CYS A 218 15.38 -1.28 -12.64
C CYS A 218 14.75 0.13 -12.66
N PRO A 219 14.58 0.80 -11.50
CA PRO A 219 13.99 2.12 -11.46
C PRO A 219 14.93 3.15 -12.11
N ARG A 220 14.35 4.12 -12.84
CA ARG A 220 15.13 5.17 -13.52
C ARG A 220 16.03 5.99 -12.59
N GLY A 221 15.64 6.13 -11.32
CA GLY A 221 16.39 6.86 -10.28
C GLY A 221 17.15 5.94 -9.31
N CYS A 222 17.56 4.74 -9.73
CA CYS A 222 18.30 3.83 -8.85
C CYS A 222 19.63 4.46 -8.38
N GLU A 223 19.77 4.72 -7.08
CA GLU A 223 20.98 5.29 -6.48
C GLU A 223 22.21 4.40 -6.67
N TYR A 224 21.99 3.10 -6.86
CA TYR A 224 23.04 2.10 -7.09
C TYR A 224 23.37 1.88 -8.57
N ALA A 225 22.80 2.67 -9.50
CA ALA A 225 23.04 2.51 -10.94
C ALA A 225 24.52 2.60 -11.33
N ALA A 226 25.30 3.42 -10.63
CA ALA A 226 26.75 3.55 -10.85
C ALA A 226 27.55 2.32 -10.35
N ILE A 227 26.99 1.55 -9.41
CA ILE A 227 27.65 0.39 -8.78
C ILE A 227 27.27 -0.90 -9.49
N CYS A 228 26.01 -1.06 -9.90
CA CYS A 228 25.51 -2.33 -10.42
C CYS A 228 26.15 -2.75 -11.75
N ARG A 229 26.65 -1.77 -12.54
CA ARG A 229 27.32 -1.98 -13.84
C ARG A 229 26.55 -2.88 -14.80
N VAL A 230 25.23 -2.95 -14.64
CA VAL A 230 24.34 -3.64 -15.57
C VAL A 230 24.36 -2.88 -16.87
N ASP A 231 24.83 -3.56 -17.92
CA ASP A 231 24.78 -3.08 -19.29
C ASP A 231 23.72 -3.91 -20.02
N PRO A 232 22.54 -3.33 -20.31
CA PRO A 232 21.46 -4.03 -21.01
C PRO A 232 21.93 -4.64 -22.34
N SER A 233 22.87 -3.99 -23.03
CA SER A 233 23.42 -4.48 -24.31
C SER A 233 24.24 -5.76 -24.17
N ARG A 234 24.65 -6.12 -22.94
CA ARG A 234 25.37 -7.36 -22.62
C ARG A 234 24.45 -8.42 -22.02
N MET A 235 23.17 -8.12 -21.82
CA MET A 235 22.18 -9.06 -21.29
C MET A 235 21.33 -9.70 -22.39
N GLU A 236 21.32 -9.14 -23.62
CA GLU A 236 20.71 -9.75 -24.80
C GLU A 236 21.61 -10.89 -25.33
N GLY A 237 21.51 -12.07 -24.73
CA GLY A 237 22.34 -13.22 -25.14
C GLY A 237 21.89 -14.62 -24.70
N GLU A 238 20.86 -14.76 -23.87
CA GLU A 238 20.33 -16.06 -23.47
C GLU A 238 18.81 -16.04 -23.64
N SER A 239 18.35 -16.17 -24.89
CA SER A 239 17.01 -16.68 -25.15
C SER A 239 17.06 -18.18 -24.90
N ASP A 240 16.48 -18.62 -23.78
CA ASP A 240 16.19 -20.03 -23.53
C ASP A 240 15.15 -20.50 -24.56
N ASP A 241 15.63 -20.92 -25.73
CA ASP A 241 14.95 -21.91 -26.55
C ASP A 241 15.27 -23.29 -25.95
N GLU A 242 14.40 -23.77 -25.07
CA GLU A 242 14.15 -25.20 -24.82
C GLU A 242 12.76 -25.43 -24.20
#